data_AF-A0A368FLB5-F1
#
_entry.id   AF-A0A368FLB5-F1
#
_cell.length_a   1.000
_cell.length_b   1.000
_cell.length_c   1.000
_cell.angle_alpha   90.00
_cell.angle_beta   90.00
_cell.angle_gamma   90.00
#
_symmetry.space_group_name_H-M   'P 1'
#
loop_
_entity.id
_entity.type
_entity.pdbx_description
1 polymer ?
#
loop_
_entity_poly.entity_id
_entity_poly.type
_entity_poly.pdbx_seq_one_letter_code
_entity_poly.pdbx_strand_id
1 'polypeptide(L)' 'MDWPTCSSGLNSMENLSSILARWVHCSHRQFQTSYELKTTIVDAWEDVESDLLKNLMNSMLNRPLKWFSTLEGR' A
#
# COMPACT_ATOMS: atom_id res chain seq x y z
N MET A 1 -13.82 -9.84 -8.34
CA MET A 1 -13.89 -8.64 -7.50
C MET A 1 -13.75 -7.47 -8.44
N ASP A 2 -14.87 -6.88 -8.85
CA ASP A 2 -14.87 -5.71 -9.72
C ASP A 2 -14.72 -4.48 -8.84
N TRP A 3 -13.52 -3.90 -8.86
CA TRP A 3 -13.23 -2.69 -8.13
C TRP A 3 -13.69 -1.47 -8.94
N PRO A 4 -14.44 -0.51 -8.39
CA PRO A 4 -14.85 0.68 -9.13
C PRO A 4 -13.63 1.44 -9.66
N THR A 5 -13.69 1.85 -10.93
CA THR A 5 -12.63 2.60 -11.61
C THR A 5 -12.24 3.84 -10.80
N CYS A 6 -10.95 4.18 -10.75
CA CYS A 6 -10.37 5.33 -10.02
C CYS A 6 -10.41 5.30 -8.49
N SER A 7 -10.66 4.16 -7.85
CA SER A 7 -10.63 4.10 -6.39
C SER A 7 -9.29 3.56 -5.86
N SER A 8 -8.23 4.34 -6.11
CA SER A 8 -6.82 4.12 -5.69
C SER A 8 -6.67 3.94 -4.18
N GLY A 9 -7.50 4.61 -3.38
CA GLY A 9 -7.54 4.39 -1.93
C GLY A 9 -8.10 3.03 -1.52
N LEU A 10 -8.61 2.28 -2.49
CA LEU A 10 -9.27 1.01 -2.28
C LEU A 10 -8.58 -0.19 -2.97
N ASN A 11 -7.26 -0.09 -3.18
CA ASN A 11 -6.44 -1.23 -3.58
C ASN A 11 -5.28 -1.41 -2.58
N SER A 12 -5.32 -2.50 -1.80
CA SER A 12 -4.29 -2.83 -0.81
C SER A 12 -2.89 -2.87 -1.44
N MET A 13 -2.80 -3.32 -2.70
CA MET A 13 -1.55 -3.47 -3.43
C MET A 13 -0.91 -2.11 -3.76
N GLU A 14 -1.71 -1.10 -4.12
CA GLU A 14 -1.22 0.26 -4.40
C GLU A 14 -0.78 1.00 -3.13
N ASN A 15 -1.49 0.78 -2.02
CA ASN A 15 -1.08 1.34 -0.73
C ASN A 15 0.24 0.71 -0.26
N LEU A 16 0.37 -0.61 -0.41
CA LEU A 16 1.59 -1.34 -0.07
C LEU A 16 2.77 -0.95 -0.97
N SER A 17 2.56 -0.85 -2.28
CA SER A 17 3.61 -0.42 -3.21
C SER A 17 4.10 1.01 -2.90
N SER A 18 3.18 1.90 -2.50
CA SER A 18 3.53 3.26 -2.08
C SER A 18 4.36 3.29 -0.78
N ILE A 19 4.09 2.39 0.16
CA ILE A 19 4.88 2.26 1.41
C ILE A 19 6.28 1.72 1.10
N LEU A 20 6.35 0.63 0.33
CA LEU A 20 7.62 0.02 -0.07
C LEU A 20 8.48 1.01 -0.86
N ALA A 21 7.90 1.78 -1.79
CA ALA A 21 8.62 2.81 -2.53
C ALA A 21 9.23 3.87 -1.60
N ARG A 22 8.52 4.27 -0.53
CA ARG A 22 9.04 5.21 0.47
C ARG A 22 10.18 4.62 1.30
N TRP A 23 10.12 3.33 1.63
CA TRP A 23 11.18 2.65 2.38
C TRP A 23 12.44 2.47 1.52
N VAL A 24 12.28 1.98 0.29
CA VAL A 24 13.37 1.74 -0.66
C VAL A 24 14.13 3.04 -0.99
N HIS A 25 13.41 4.16 -1.15
CA HIS A 25 13.99 5.47 -1.41
C HIS A 25 14.19 6.34 -0.16
N CYS A 26 14.04 5.77 1.04
CA CYS A 26 14.26 6.50 2.28
C CYS A 26 15.68 7.10 2.30
N SER A 27 15.83 8.25 2.96
CA SER A 27 17.12 8.94 3.07
C SER A 27 17.76 9.35 1.73
N HIS A 28 16.94 9.57 0.69
CA HIS A 28 17.39 9.93 -0.66
C HIS A 28 18.32 8.88 -1.29
N ARG A 29 18.14 7.60 -0.94
CA ARG A 29 18.94 6.51 -1.47
C ARG A 29 18.79 6.43 -3.00
N GLN A 30 19.93 6.48 -3.68
CA GLN A 30 20.05 6.26 -5.11
C GLN A 30 20.74 4.92 -5.36
N PHE A 31 20.35 4.24 -6.43
CA PHE A 31 20.89 2.93 -6.80
C PHE A 31 21.70 3.07 -8.08
N GLN A 32 22.91 2.49 -8.09
CA GLN A 32 23.78 2.53 -9.27
C GLN A 32 23.42 1.43 -10.28
N THR A 33 22.76 0.37 -9.81
CA THR A 33 22.39 -0.78 -10.64
C THR A 33 20.96 -1.24 -10.38
N SER A 34 20.35 -1.87 -11.39
CA SER A 34 19.05 -2.50 -11.22
C SER A 34 19.09 -3.70 -10.26
N TYR A 35 20.25 -4.34 -10.09
CA TYR A 35 20.45 -5.40 -9.11
C TYR A 35 20.29 -4.87 -7.68
N GLU A 36 21.00 -3.80 -7.34
CA GLU A 36 20.95 -3.16 -6.02
C GLU A 36 19.54 -2.66 -5.66
N LEU A 37 18.82 -2.10 -6.64
CA LEU A 37 17.43 -1.71 -6.45
C LEU A 37 16.54 -2.93 -6.17
N LYS A 38 16.67 -4.01 -6.96
CA LYS A 38 15.87 -5.22 -6.79
C LYS A 38 16.12 -5.90 -5.45
N THR A 39 17.38 -6.01 -5.03
CA THR A 39 17.71 -6.58 -3.72
C THR A 39 17.10 -5.75 -2.60
N THR A 40 17.22 -4.43 -2.66
CA THR A 40 16.63 -3.54 -1.64
C THR A 40 15.11 -3.61 -1.60
N ILE A 41 14.43 -3.79 -2.74
CA ILE A 41 12.98 -4.03 -2.78
C ILE A 41 12.62 -5.34 -2.08
N VAL A 42 13.40 -6.41 -2.31
CA VAL A 42 13.18 -7.70 -1.65
C VAL A 42 13.42 -7.59 -0.14
N ASP A 43 14.50 -6.95 0.29
CA ASP A 43 14.79 -6.73 1.71
C ASP A 43 13.66 -5.93 2.37
N ALA A 44 13.21 -4.84 1.73
CA ALA A 44 12.11 -4.02 2.23
C ALA A 44 10.77 -4.78 2.27
N TRP A 45 10.58 -5.78 1.41
CA TRP A 45 9.40 -6.65 1.42
C TRP A 45 9.43 -7.66 2.57
N GLU A 46 10.58 -8.30 2.80
CA GLU A 46 10.76 -9.25 3.90
C GLU A 46 10.65 -8.58 5.28
N ASP A 47 11.03 -7.30 5.38
CA ASP A 47 10.88 -6.48 6.58
C ASP A 47 9.43 -6.01 6.85
N VAL A 48 8.48 -6.27 5.95
CA VAL A 48 7.08 -5.87 6.17
C VAL A 48 6.46 -6.68 7.31
N GLU A 49 6.11 -5.98 8.39
CA GLU A 49 5.39 -6.59 9.51
C GLU A 49 3.99 -7.10 9.11
N SER A 50 3.63 -8.28 9.60
CA SER A 50 2.30 -8.87 9.37
C SER A 50 1.15 -7.96 9.84
N ASP A 51 1.36 -7.20 10.90
CA ASP A 51 0.35 -6.29 11.43
C ASP A 51 0.13 -5.06 10.54
N LEU A 52 1.17 -4.61 9.82
CA LEU A 52 1.02 -3.59 8.78
C LEU A 52 0.10 -4.10 7.65
N LEU A 53 0.32 -5.35 7.20
CA LEU A 53 -0.53 -5.98 6.18
C LEU A 53 -1.99 -6.12 6.63
N LYS A 54 -2.22 -6.58 7.87
CA LYS A 54 -3.57 -6.67 8.45
C LYS A 54 -4.23 -5.30 8.54
N ASN A 55 -3.51 -4.27 8.98
CA ASN A 55 -4.03 -2.92 9.08
C ASN A 55 -4.40 -2.33 7.72
N LEU A 56 -3.58 -2.58 6.69
CA LEU A 56 -3.89 -2.21 5.32
C LEU A 56 -5.19 -2.89 4.85
N MET A 57 -5.31 -4.21 5.03
CA MET A 57 -6.53 -4.95 4.69
C MET A 57 -7.78 -4.48 5.46
N ASN A 58 -7.64 -4.12 6.73
CA ASN A 58 -8.75 -3.62 7.54
C ASN A 58 -9.17 -2.20 7.13
N SER A 59 -8.22 -1.31 6.84
CA SER A 59 -8.51 0.05 6.34
C SER A 59 -9.29 0.02 5.03
N MET A 60 -8.98 -0.99 4.23
CA MET A 60 -9.57 -1.30 2.94
C MET A 60 -11.02 -1.79 3.05
N LEU A 61 -11.32 -2.61 4.05
CA LEU A 61 -12.67 -3.09 4.34
C LEU A 61 -13.56 -2.00 4.95
N ASN A 62 -12.98 -1.11 5.77
CA ASN A 62 -13.73 -0.08 6.49
C ASN A 62 -14.05 1.17 5.65
N ARG A 63 -13.24 1.47 4.62
CA ARG A 63 -13.46 2.64 3.76
C ARG A 63 -14.78 2.60 2.96
N PRO A 64 -15.16 1.48 2.31
CA PRO A 64 -16.45 1.34 1.66
C PRO A 64 -17.60 1.48 2.67
N LEU A 65 -17.51 0.83 3.83
CA LEU A 65 -18.53 0.92 4.88
C LEU A 65 -18.77 2.36 5.33
N LYS A 66 -17.69 3.13 5.58
CA LYS A 66 -17.78 4.56 5.92
C LYS A 66 -18.44 5.38 4.81
N TRP A 67 -18.11 5.09 3.55
CA TRP A 67 -18.71 5.77 2.40
C TRP A 67 -20.23 5.51 2.31
N PHE A 68 -20.66 4.27 2.48
CA PHE A 68 -22.09 3.91 2.48
C PHE A 68 -22.85 4.62 3.61
N SER A 69 -22.31 4.62 4.84
CA SER A 69 -22.93 5.34 5.96
C SER A 69 -23.03 6.86 5.75
N THR A 70 -22.14 7.45 4.93
CA THR A 70 -22.16 8.89 4.62
C THR A 70 -23.19 9.25 3.54
N LEU A 71 -23.60 8.28 2.72
CA LEU A 71 -24.63 8.45 1.68
C LEU A 71 -26.05 8.21 2.20
N GLU A 72 -26.23 7.27 3.14
CA GLU A 72 -27.54 6.91 3.71
C GLU A 72 -28.06 7.95 4.73
N GLY A 73 -27.17 8.80 5.25
CA GLY A 73 -27.50 9.90 6.17
C GLY A 73 -27.76 11.26 5.49
N ARG A 74 -27.96 11.32 4.17
CA ARG A 74 -28.34 12.54 3.43
C ARG A 74 -29.74 12.47 2.87
#